data_AF-A0A3B0WBJ7-F1
#
_entry.id   AF-A0A3B0WBJ7-F1
#
_cell.length_a   1.000
_cell.length_b   1.000
_cell.length_c   1.000
_cell.angle_alpha   90.00
_cell.angle_beta   90.00
_cell.angle_gamma   90.00
#
_symmetry.space_group_name_H-M   'P 1'
#
loop_
_entity.id
_entity.type
_entity.pdbx_description
1 polymer ?
#
loop_
_entity_poly.entity_id
_entity_poly.type
_entity_poly.pdbx_seq_one_letter_code
_entity_poly.pdbx_strand_id
1 'polypeptide(L)'
;MKFKSDINKLLHLLCRIIHCFQKERGGLCLYLSAPAQQSSKQIKVFINETNTQLDLLKQYLTQSDTDLNELQLGGFNKLEQILVGFQVKTPFRNNLIKCHIDIRQVIPLYTHEVIIHLIYVLIELALFDEGNNPAEISAFSNFINWKERIGRERALGVMGFALGEFDSELFTRDFKILLDEQEFNKRSFLALASHQQQNIFNQSFTAQKDLDIFYQQMEAEEKPKLDANFWFDIVSTKIEMMHVIEKELIDLMCHKHSVNFEKIENRLFSSSEKQQILEFPLFRNLTDKVKDGLFMSSNVRNYKKGSLLFLEGEPASRIYVVISGWVKIFKSSADGQENIEHMLTSGDMVIESSIFSSSNYNNNAQVSTESKLLSFPSAIYRNWVGKDLTLALNSLKYLSQSSKKYQQQIDINRVKSSTERVGQFLLKEFIKQKNPNTILLPYEKTIIASVLNMKPETFSRSLKALKKNGLSSEKQQIQIKDIKILCSYCDKEISESCQFKNNYECKHQKTINQLQANP
;
A
#
# COMPACT_ATOMS: atom_id res chain seq x y z
N MET A 1 -27.66 -7.06 21.16
CA MET A 1 -28.26 -7.96 20.13
C MET A 1 -28.75 -7.19 18.90
N LYS A 2 -29.59 -6.16 19.01
CA LYS A 2 -30.05 -5.35 17.86
C LYS A 2 -28.91 -4.74 17.04
N PHE A 3 -27.99 -4.05 17.72
CA PHE A 3 -26.79 -3.45 17.12
C PHE A 3 -25.89 -4.42 16.33
N LYS A 4 -25.65 -5.63 16.85
CA LYS A 4 -24.87 -6.68 16.16
C LYS A 4 -25.61 -7.24 14.93
N SER A 5 -26.94 -7.33 15.01
CA SER A 5 -27.78 -7.68 13.86
C SER A 5 -27.70 -6.62 12.75
N ASP A 6 -27.61 -5.35 13.14
CA ASP A 6 -27.51 -4.22 12.22
C ASP A 6 -26.15 -4.16 11.51
N ILE A 7 -25.04 -4.37 12.23
CA ILE A 7 -23.71 -4.50 11.63
C ILE A 7 -23.67 -5.66 10.62
N ASN A 8 -24.23 -6.83 10.96
CA ASN A 8 -24.23 -7.97 10.05
C ASN A 8 -24.98 -7.66 8.74
N LYS A 9 -26.18 -7.07 8.82
CA LYS A 9 -26.94 -6.65 7.64
C LYS A 9 -26.15 -5.68 6.77
N LEU A 10 -25.46 -4.72 7.39
CA LEU A 10 -24.66 -3.74 6.69
C LEU A 10 -23.43 -4.37 6.01
N LEU A 11 -22.75 -5.32 6.66
CA LEU A 11 -21.65 -6.08 6.04
C LEU A 11 -22.11 -6.81 4.78
N HIS A 12 -23.24 -7.53 4.86
CA HIS A 12 -23.82 -8.21 3.70
C HIS A 12 -24.21 -7.23 2.58
N LEU A 13 -24.80 -6.09 2.93
CA LEU A 13 -25.21 -5.09 1.96
C LEU A 13 -24.01 -4.46 1.25
N LEU A 14 -22.95 -4.11 1.98
CA LEU A 14 -21.71 -3.59 1.40
C LEU A 14 -21.02 -4.62 0.49
N CYS A 15 -20.98 -5.91 0.87
CA CYS A 15 -20.46 -6.97 0.01
C CYS A 15 -21.24 -7.09 -1.30
N ARG A 16 -22.58 -7.01 -1.26
CA ARG A 16 -23.41 -7.01 -2.48
C ARG A 16 -23.12 -5.79 -3.35
N ILE A 17 -22.99 -4.60 -2.76
CA ILE A 17 -22.68 -3.37 -3.50
C ILE A 17 -21.31 -3.48 -4.17
N ILE A 18 -20.28 -3.95 -3.46
CA ILE A 18 -18.95 -4.20 -4.01
C ILE A 18 -19.02 -5.15 -5.21
N HIS A 19 -19.74 -6.27 -5.07
CA HIS A 19 -19.94 -7.24 -6.15
C HIS A 19 -20.65 -6.64 -7.37
N CYS A 20 -21.70 -5.85 -7.16
CA CYS A 20 -22.40 -5.14 -8.22
C CYS A 20 -21.49 -4.15 -8.97
N PHE A 21 -20.71 -3.34 -8.25
CA PHE A 21 -19.72 -2.45 -8.89
C PHE A 21 -18.65 -3.22 -9.67
N GLN A 22 -18.20 -4.38 -9.16
CA GLN A 22 -17.26 -5.24 -9.89
C GLN A 22 -17.88 -5.75 -11.20
N LYS A 23 -19.12 -6.25 -11.16
CA LYS A 23 -19.90 -6.67 -12.36
C LYS A 23 -20.02 -5.54 -13.36
N GLU A 24 -20.44 -4.37 -12.88
CA GLU A 24 -20.64 -3.20 -13.73
C GLU A 24 -19.32 -2.75 -14.39
N ARG A 25 -18.22 -2.67 -13.63
CA ARG A 25 -16.88 -2.37 -14.16
C ARG A 25 -16.50 -3.35 -15.29
N GLY A 26 -16.59 -4.64 -15.01
CA GLY A 26 -16.19 -5.68 -15.97
C GLY A 26 -17.07 -5.65 -17.22
N GLY A 27 -18.38 -5.55 -17.05
CA GLY A 27 -19.32 -5.44 -18.15
C GLY A 27 -19.02 -4.21 -19.00
N LEU A 28 -18.79 -3.05 -18.36
CA LEU A 28 -18.51 -1.82 -19.09
C LEU A 28 -17.21 -1.92 -19.91
N CYS A 29 -16.15 -2.53 -19.36
CA CYS A 29 -14.95 -2.84 -20.13
C CYS A 29 -15.27 -3.71 -21.35
N LEU A 30 -16.08 -4.76 -21.18
CA LEU A 30 -16.48 -5.63 -22.30
C LEU A 30 -17.25 -4.84 -23.36
N TYR A 31 -18.25 -4.07 -22.95
CA TYR A 31 -19.05 -3.25 -23.85
C TYR A 31 -18.22 -2.22 -24.62
N LEU A 32 -17.35 -1.47 -23.93
CA LEU A 32 -16.52 -0.44 -24.55
C LEU A 32 -15.43 -1.01 -25.47
N SER A 33 -15.02 -2.26 -25.24
CA SER A 33 -14.00 -2.91 -26.07
C SER A 33 -14.51 -3.32 -27.45
N ALA A 34 -15.81 -3.60 -27.58
CA ALA A 34 -16.45 -3.93 -28.86
C ALA A 34 -17.92 -3.47 -28.93
N PRO A 35 -18.22 -2.15 -28.92
CA PRO A 35 -19.59 -1.65 -28.76
C PRO A 35 -20.57 -2.11 -29.83
N ALA A 36 -20.10 -2.35 -31.06
CA ALA A 36 -20.92 -2.82 -32.18
C ALA A 36 -21.34 -4.29 -32.05
N GLN A 37 -20.58 -5.09 -31.29
CA GLN A 37 -20.85 -6.52 -31.08
C GLN A 37 -21.54 -6.78 -29.73
N GLN A 38 -21.51 -5.81 -28.82
CA GLN A 38 -21.97 -5.96 -27.43
C GLN A 38 -23.35 -5.31 -27.19
N SER A 39 -24.19 -5.99 -26.41
CA SER A 39 -25.54 -5.52 -26.11
C SER A 39 -25.53 -4.48 -24.98
N SER A 40 -25.97 -3.25 -25.27
CA SER A 40 -26.19 -2.23 -24.24
C SER A 40 -27.23 -2.63 -23.18
N LYS A 41 -28.04 -3.67 -23.43
CA LYS A 41 -29.01 -4.21 -22.46
C LYS A 41 -28.30 -4.83 -21.25
N GLN A 42 -27.20 -5.56 -21.46
CA GLN A 42 -26.48 -6.25 -20.38
C GLN A 42 -25.88 -5.25 -19.39
N ILE A 43 -25.29 -4.15 -19.88
CA ILE A 43 -24.74 -3.10 -19.02
C ILE A 43 -25.82 -2.38 -18.23
N LYS A 44 -26.97 -2.10 -18.85
CA LYS A 44 -28.12 -1.52 -18.15
C LYS A 44 -28.60 -2.42 -17.01
N VAL A 45 -28.56 -3.74 -17.18
CA VAL A 45 -28.89 -4.69 -16.10
C VAL A 45 -27.91 -4.52 -14.93
N PHE A 46 -26.59 -4.52 -15.17
CA PHE A 46 -25.60 -4.34 -14.10
C PHE A 46 -25.71 -2.97 -13.40
N ILE A 47 -25.97 -1.90 -14.15
CA ILE A 47 -26.19 -0.55 -13.57
C ILE A 47 -27.45 -0.55 -12.69
N ASN A 48 -28.55 -1.14 -13.16
CA ASN A 48 -29.80 -1.21 -12.41
C ASN A 48 -29.66 -2.06 -11.14
N GLU A 49 -28.97 -3.19 -11.21
CA GLU A 49 -28.65 -4.02 -10.03
C GLU A 49 -27.86 -3.21 -9.00
N THR A 50 -26.83 -2.49 -9.45
CA THR A 50 -26.02 -1.62 -8.57
C THR A 50 -26.88 -0.53 -7.94
N ASN A 51 -27.67 0.20 -8.73
CA ASN A 51 -28.55 1.26 -8.22
C ASN A 51 -29.54 0.70 -7.18
N THR A 52 -30.13 -0.47 -7.44
CA THR A 52 -31.02 -1.14 -6.49
C THR A 52 -30.35 -1.38 -5.13
N GLN A 53 -29.10 -1.88 -5.12
CA GLN A 53 -28.38 -2.10 -3.86
C GLN A 53 -28.00 -0.78 -3.16
N LEU A 54 -27.66 0.27 -3.93
CA LEU A 54 -27.39 1.60 -3.38
C LEU A 54 -28.64 2.22 -2.74
N ASP A 55 -29.80 2.06 -3.36
CA ASP A 55 -31.06 2.57 -2.81
C ASP A 55 -31.44 1.83 -1.52
N LEU A 56 -31.21 0.51 -1.45
CA LEU A 56 -31.36 -0.26 -0.21
C LEU A 56 -30.42 0.24 0.90
N LEU A 57 -29.17 0.58 0.57
CA LEU A 57 -28.23 1.17 1.53
C LEU A 57 -28.71 2.53 2.02
N LYS A 58 -29.13 3.42 1.11
CA LYS A 58 -29.68 4.73 1.48
C LYS A 58 -30.89 4.58 2.40
N GLN A 59 -31.83 3.71 2.06
CA GLN A 59 -33.00 3.41 2.90
C GLN A 59 -32.56 2.93 4.29
N TYR A 60 -31.63 1.97 4.34
CA TYR A 60 -31.11 1.44 5.58
C TYR A 60 -30.47 2.53 6.46
N LEU A 61 -29.62 3.38 5.88
CA LEU A 61 -28.95 4.50 6.57
C LEU A 61 -29.93 5.57 7.05
N THR A 62 -31.02 5.82 6.32
CA THR A 62 -32.07 6.78 6.73
C THR A 62 -33.01 6.25 7.80
N GLN A 63 -33.21 4.93 7.88
CA GLN A 63 -34.14 4.28 8.82
C GLN A 63 -33.48 3.84 10.12
N SER A 64 -32.15 3.75 10.16
CA SER A 64 -31.40 3.37 11.35
C SER A 64 -31.25 4.59 12.25
N ASP A 65 -32.22 4.79 13.15
CA ASP A 65 -32.20 5.82 14.18
C ASP A 65 -30.89 5.72 15.03
N THR A 66 -30.14 6.82 15.03
CA THR A 66 -29.17 7.28 16.06
C THR A 66 -27.91 6.47 16.38
N ASP A 67 -27.91 5.13 16.44
CA ASP A 67 -26.75 4.38 16.98
C ASP A 67 -25.56 4.27 15.98
N LEU A 68 -25.81 4.33 14.66
CA LEU A 68 -24.73 4.28 13.66
C LEU A 68 -23.94 5.59 13.58
N ASN A 69 -24.53 6.73 13.97
CA ASN A 69 -23.83 8.01 14.02
C ASN A 69 -22.85 8.08 15.22
N GLU A 70 -23.06 7.28 16.27
CA GLU A 70 -22.12 7.15 17.39
C GLU A 70 -20.87 6.32 17.05
N LEU A 71 -20.89 5.56 15.94
CA LEU A 71 -19.80 4.64 15.57
C LEU A 71 -18.43 5.34 15.42
N GLN A 72 -18.38 6.67 15.21
CA GLN A 72 -17.17 7.45 14.93
C GLN A 72 -16.21 6.80 13.90
N LEU A 73 -16.75 5.91 13.05
CA LEU A 73 -15.96 5.22 12.02
C LEU A 73 -15.73 6.21 10.89
N GLY A 74 -14.49 6.68 10.77
CA GLY A 74 -14.10 7.67 9.77
C GLY A 74 -14.46 7.28 8.34
N GLY A 75 -14.50 5.98 8.02
CA GLY A 75 -14.95 5.48 6.72
C GLY A 75 -16.48 5.47 6.53
N PHE A 76 -17.26 5.20 7.58
CA PHE A 76 -18.71 5.14 7.51
C PHE A 76 -19.32 6.51 7.21
N ASN A 77 -18.85 7.56 7.89
CA ASN A 77 -19.27 8.96 7.67
C ASN A 77 -18.97 9.45 6.24
N LYS A 78 -18.08 8.78 5.51
CA LYS A 78 -17.69 9.11 4.14
C LYS A 78 -18.40 8.27 3.08
N LEU A 79 -19.15 7.22 3.46
CA LEU A 79 -19.81 6.33 2.50
C LEU A 79 -20.71 7.10 1.53
N GLU A 80 -21.57 7.97 2.06
CA GLU A 80 -22.47 8.77 1.22
C GLU A 80 -21.68 9.68 0.27
N GLN A 81 -20.63 10.32 0.76
CA GLN A 81 -19.77 11.19 -0.05
C GLN A 81 -19.05 10.42 -1.16
N ILE A 82 -18.54 9.22 -0.88
CA ILE A 82 -17.90 8.34 -1.87
C ILE A 82 -18.90 7.97 -2.96
N LEU A 83 -20.09 7.52 -2.56
CA LEU A 83 -21.11 7.05 -3.49
C LEU A 83 -21.69 8.19 -4.34
N VAL A 84 -22.01 9.33 -3.74
CA VAL A 84 -22.48 10.53 -4.44
C VAL A 84 -21.37 11.07 -5.36
N GLY A 85 -20.14 11.17 -4.85
CA GLY A 85 -18.98 11.63 -5.63
C GLY A 85 -18.75 10.77 -6.88
N PHE A 86 -18.86 9.45 -6.75
CA PHE A 86 -18.80 8.55 -7.90
C PHE A 86 -19.95 8.75 -8.88
N GLN A 87 -21.20 8.84 -8.40
CA GLN A 87 -22.35 9.10 -9.27
C GLN A 87 -22.18 10.39 -10.09
N VAL A 88 -21.66 11.46 -9.48
CA VAL A 88 -21.33 12.72 -10.17
C VAL A 88 -20.23 12.54 -11.21
N LYS A 89 -19.18 11.78 -10.89
CA LYS A 89 -18.03 11.53 -11.80
C LYS A 89 -18.34 10.53 -12.93
N THR A 90 -19.52 9.89 -12.93
CA THR A 90 -19.88 8.82 -13.88
C THR A 90 -21.12 9.18 -14.71
N PRO A 91 -21.14 10.31 -15.43
CA PRO A 91 -22.30 10.72 -16.23
C PRO A 91 -22.67 9.68 -17.31
N PHE A 92 -21.70 8.85 -17.71
CA PHE A 92 -21.94 7.75 -18.64
C PHE A 92 -22.89 6.67 -18.11
N ARG A 93 -22.99 6.45 -16.78
CA ARG A 93 -23.94 5.48 -16.22
C ARG A 93 -25.38 5.82 -16.61
N ASN A 94 -25.66 7.10 -16.79
CA ASN A 94 -26.98 7.59 -17.20
C ASN A 94 -27.14 7.66 -18.73
N ASN A 95 -26.03 7.74 -19.48
CA ASN A 95 -26.08 7.97 -20.93
C ASN A 95 -24.95 7.29 -21.71
N LEU A 96 -24.91 5.94 -21.66
CA LEU A 96 -23.91 5.11 -22.32
C LEU A 96 -23.75 5.39 -23.84
N ILE A 97 -24.80 5.87 -24.51
CA ILE A 97 -24.83 6.09 -25.96
C ILE A 97 -24.20 7.43 -26.35
N LYS A 98 -24.24 8.45 -25.47
CA LYS A 98 -23.74 9.80 -25.79
C LYS A 98 -22.34 10.09 -25.27
N CYS A 99 -21.77 9.22 -24.44
CA CYS A 99 -20.48 9.46 -23.80
C CYS A 99 -19.35 8.74 -24.56
N HIS A 100 -18.34 9.51 -24.99
CA HIS A 100 -17.04 8.95 -25.36
C HIS A 100 -16.23 8.74 -24.07
N ILE A 101 -16.27 7.52 -23.55
CA ILE A 101 -15.48 7.12 -22.38
C ILE A 101 -14.25 6.38 -22.92
N ASP A 102 -13.07 6.80 -22.48
CA ASP A 102 -11.88 5.98 -22.66
C ASP A 102 -11.98 4.77 -21.72
N ILE A 103 -11.99 3.57 -22.28
CA ILE A 103 -12.01 2.29 -21.54
C ILE A 103 -10.90 2.22 -20.48
N ARG A 104 -9.76 2.89 -20.71
CA ARG A 104 -8.64 2.97 -19.76
C ARG A 104 -8.98 3.71 -18.47
N GLN A 105 -10.02 4.55 -18.49
CA GLN A 105 -10.51 5.27 -17.31
C GLN A 105 -11.48 4.44 -16.47
N VAL A 106 -12.10 3.39 -17.03
CA VAL A 106 -13.11 2.59 -16.33
C VAL A 106 -12.52 1.89 -15.12
N ILE A 107 -11.38 1.21 -15.28
CA ILE A 107 -10.78 0.47 -14.17
C ILE A 107 -10.38 1.41 -13.03
N PRO A 108 -9.61 2.50 -13.24
CA PRO A 108 -9.29 3.43 -12.17
C PRO A 108 -10.51 4.01 -11.48
N LEU A 109 -11.53 4.41 -12.25
CA LEU A 109 -12.74 5.04 -11.74
C LEU A 109 -13.56 4.13 -10.82
N TYR A 110 -13.74 2.85 -11.17
CA TYR A 110 -14.47 1.93 -10.28
C TYR A 110 -13.58 1.42 -9.15
N THR A 111 -12.32 1.12 -9.44
CA THR A 111 -11.39 0.51 -8.47
C THR A 111 -11.01 1.51 -7.38
N HIS A 112 -10.41 2.64 -7.77
CA HIS A 112 -9.80 3.58 -6.85
C HIS A 112 -10.82 4.53 -6.24
N GLU A 113 -11.84 4.98 -6.98
CA GLU A 113 -12.80 5.95 -6.45
C GLU A 113 -13.93 5.31 -5.63
N VAL A 114 -14.19 4.01 -5.77
CA VAL A 114 -15.31 3.34 -5.06
C VAL A 114 -14.95 2.03 -4.42
N ILE A 115 -14.56 1.01 -5.19
CA ILE A 115 -14.49 -0.36 -4.66
C ILE A 115 -13.49 -0.47 -3.51
N ILE A 116 -12.28 0.12 -3.65
CA ILE A 116 -11.29 0.12 -2.56
C ILE A 116 -11.82 0.84 -1.32
N HIS A 117 -12.56 1.94 -1.49
CA HIS A 117 -13.18 2.67 -0.39
C HIS A 117 -14.25 1.83 0.31
N LEU A 118 -15.10 1.13 -0.44
CA LEU A 118 -16.12 0.24 0.13
C LEU A 118 -15.51 -0.95 0.86
N ILE A 119 -14.45 -1.55 0.31
CA ILE A 119 -13.69 -2.62 0.98
C ILE A 119 -13.11 -2.11 2.30
N TYR A 120 -12.56 -0.90 2.32
CA TYR A 120 -12.04 -0.30 3.54
C TYR A 120 -13.13 -0.17 4.62
N VAL A 121 -14.30 0.35 4.27
CA VAL A 121 -15.42 0.50 5.21
C VAL A 121 -15.95 -0.86 5.68
N LEU A 122 -16.00 -1.86 4.80
CA LEU A 122 -16.37 -3.23 5.13
C LEU A 122 -15.46 -3.80 6.25
N ILE A 123 -14.14 -3.58 6.15
CA ILE A 123 -13.18 -4.06 7.15
C ILE A 123 -13.25 -3.25 8.45
N GLU A 124 -13.47 -1.93 8.38
CA GLU A 124 -13.71 -1.12 9.58
C GLU A 124 -14.95 -1.59 10.36
N LEU A 125 -16.04 -1.87 9.67
CA LEU A 125 -17.26 -2.39 10.28
C LEU A 125 -17.06 -3.78 10.90
N ALA A 126 -16.31 -4.66 10.22
CA ALA A 126 -15.99 -5.98 10.76
C ALA A 126 -15.15 -5.89 12.05
N LEU A 127 -14.28 -4.87 12.16
CA LEU A 127 -13.45 -4.62 13.35
C LEU A 127 -14.21 -3.97 14.51
N PHE A 128 -15.37 -3.38 14.25
CA PHE A 128 -16.14 -2.70 15.28
C PHE A 128 -16.75 -3.67 16.29
N ASP A 129 -17.14 -4.88 15.85
CA ASP A 129 -17.62 -5.91 16.77
C ASP A 129 -16.44 -6.48 17.59
N GLU A 130 -16.35 -6.10 18.86
CA GLU A 130 -15.28 -6.54 19.78
C GLU A 130 -15.21 -8.07 19.94
N GLY A 131 -16.29 -8.79 19.62
CA GLY A 131 -16.31 -10.25 19.62
C GLY A 131 -15.56 -10.89 18.46
N ASN A 132 -15.27 -10.12 17.40
CA ASN A 132 -14.58 -10.65 16.23
C ASN A 132 -13.07 -10.75 16.46
N ASN A 133 -12.48 -11.85 15.97
CA ASN A 133 -11.05 -12.07 16.06
C ASN A 133 -10.30 -11.22 15.01
N PRO A 134 -9.33 -10.37 15.40
CA PRO A 134 -8.56 -9.55 14.46
C PRO A 134 -7.81 -10.35 13.38
N ALA A 135 -7.38 -11.59 13.68
CA ALA A 135 -6.73 -12.47 12.72
C ALA A 135 -7.72 -13.01 11.68
N GLU A 136 -8.92 -13.39 12.10
CA GLU A 136 -10.00 -13.82 11.19
C GLU A 136 -10.46 -12.66 10.30
N ILE A 137 -10.53 -11.44 10.85
CA ILE A 137 -10.82 -10.23 10.06
C ILE A 137 -9.66 -9.92 9.09
N SER A 138 -8.41 -10.11 9.51
CA SER A 138 -7.27 -9.96 8.60
C SER A 138 -7.32 -10.98 7.48
N ALA A 139 -7.66 -12.24 7.77
CA ALA A 139 -7.89 -13.26 6.76
C ALA A 139 -9.00 -12.82 5.80
N PHE A 140 -10.16 -12.40 6.32
CA PHE A 140 -11.27 -11.88 5.52
C PHE A 140 -10.85 -10.67 4.67
N SER A 141 -10.06 -9.75 5.20
CA SER A 141 -9.50 -8.62 4.46
C SER A 141 -8.66 -9.08 3.27
N ASN A 142 -7.78 -10.07 3.45
CA ASN A 142 -7.01 -10.64 2.34
C ASN A 142 -7.91 -11.34 1.33
N PHE A 143 -8.96 -12.05 1.79
CA PHE A 143 -9.94 -12.69 0.90
C PHE A 143 -10.68 -11.68 0.01
N ILE A 144 -11.20 -10.59 0.60
CA ILE A 144 -11.91 -9.54 -0.15
C ILE A 144 -10.96 -8.81 -1.10
N ASN A 145 -9.72 -8.54 -0.66
CA ASN A 145 -8.70 -7.97 -1.53
C ASN A 145 -8.37 -8.90 -2.70
N TRP A 146 -8.26 -10.21 -2.46
CA TRP A 146 -8.07 -11.21 -3.52
C TRP A 146 -9.20 -11.18 -4.54
N LYS A 147 -10.46 -11.22 -4.09
CA LYS A 147 -11.65 -11.10 -4.94
C LYS A 147 -11.60 -9.84 -5.81
N GLU A 148 -11.19 -8.72 -5.24
CA GLU A 148 -11.06 -7.48 -6.00
C GLU A 148 -9.98 -7.54 -7.09
N ARG A 149 -8.85 -8.22 -6.84
CA ARG A 149 -7.84 -8.44 -7.88
C ARG A 149 -8.34 -9.37 -8.98
N ILE A 150 -9.15 -10.38 -8.67
CA ILE A 150 -9.86 -11.21 -9.68
C ILE A 150 -10.80 -10.32 -10.51
N GLY A 151 -11.52 -9.39 -9.88
CA GLY A 151 -12.37 -8.43 -10.59
C GLY A 151 -11.59 -7.49 -11.52
N ARG A 152 -10.38 -7.08 -11.14
CA ARG A 152 -9.46 -6.31 -12.00
C ARG A 152 -8.88 -7.16 -13.12
N GLU A 153 -8.53 -8.42 -12.83
CA GLU A 153 -8.04 -9.40 -13.80
C GLU A 153 -9.07 -9.58 -14.91
N ARG A 154 -10.34 -9.75 -14.56
CA ARG A 154 -11.44 -9.82 -15.54
C ARG A 154 -11.43 -8.62 -16.46
N ALA A 155 -11.45 -7.41 -15.89
CA ALA A 155 -11.56 -6.17 -16.64
C ALA A 155 -10.33 -5.90 -17.52
N LEU A 156 -9.12 -6.10 -16.98
CA LEU A 156 -7.87 -5.95 -17.74
C LEU A 156 -7.76 -7.00 -18.83
N GLY A 157 -8.07 -8.27 -18.56
CA GLY A 157 -7.95 -9.30 -19.58
C GLY A 157 -8.92 -9.08 -20.74
N VAL A 158 -10.14 -8.58 -20.49
CA VAL A 158 -11.05 -8.11 -21.54
C VAL A 158 -10.36 -7.06 -22.43
N MET A 159 -9.76 -6.03 -21.82
CA MET A 159 -9.00 -5.02 -22.57
C MET A 159 -7.82 -5.63 -23.33
N GLY A 160 -7.09 -6.53 -22.68
CA GLY A 160 -5.93 -7.23 -23.22
C GLY A 160 -6.26 -8.00 -24.49
N PHE A 161 -7.33 -8.79 -24.48
CA PHE A 161 -7.75 -9.59 -25.64
C PHE A 161 -8.45 -8.76 -26.71
N ALA A 162 -9.36 -7.87 -26.33
CA ALA A 162 -10.16 -7.13 -27.31
C ALA A 162 -9.36 -6.03 -28.03
N LEU A 163 -8.39 -5.41 -27.35
CA LEU A 163 -7.57 -4.32 -27.90
C LEU A 163 -6.16 -4.77 -28.31
N GLY A 164 -5.81 -6.04 -28.10
CA GLY A 164 -4.47 -6.57 -28.39
C GLY A 164 -3.37 -6.05 -27.44
N GLU A 165 -3.72 -5.52 -26.26
CA GLU A 165 -2.75 -4.92 -25.34
C GLU A 165 -1.77 -5.96 -24.77
N PHE A 166 -2.08 -7.26 -24.82
CA PHE A 166 -1.10 -8.32 -24.46
C PHE A 166 0.14 -8.38 -25.36
N ASP A 167 0.12 -7.73 -26.54
CA ASP A 167 1.32 -7.55 -27.37
C ASP A 167 2.30 -6.54 -26.75
N SER A 168 1.85 -5.68 -25.84
CA SER A 168 2.71 -4.76 -25.11
C SER A 168 3.40 -5.45 -23.94
N GLU A 169 4.73 -5.42 -23.91
CA GLU A 169 5.53 -5.91 -22.78
C GLU A 169 5.14 -5.22 -21.46
N LEU A 170 4.86 -3.91 -21.50
CA LEU A 170 4.42 -3.14 -20.33
C LEU A 170 3.12 -3.68 -19.73
N PHE A 171 2.07 -3.78 -20.54
CA PHE A 171 0.77 -4.33 -20.14
C PHE A 171 0.91 -5.77 -19.60
N THR A 172 1.62 -6.64 -20.31
CA THR A 172 1.83 -8.04 -19.89
C THR A 172 2.55 -8.12 -18.54
N ARG A 173 3.58 -7.28 -18.33
CA ARG A 173 4.27 -7.19 -17.05
C ARG A 173 3.33 -6.73 -15.93
N ASP A 174 2.55 -5.69 -16.16
CA ASP A 174 1.64 -5.13 -15.15
C ASP A 174 0.48 -6.10 -14.84
N PHE A 175 0.03 -6.88 -15.84
CA PHE A 175 -0.91 -7.97 -15.66
C PHE A 175 -0.33 -9.13 -14.83
N LYS A 176 0.93 -9.53 -15.08
CA LYS A 176 1.63 -10.53 -14.24
C LYS A 176 1.75 -10.06 -12.78
N ILE A 177 2.04 -8.78 -12.54
CA ILE A 177 2.05 -8.20 -11.20
C ILE A 177 0.69 -8.36 -10.51
N LEU A 178 -0.41 -8.17 -11.24
CA LEU A 178 -1.76 -8.39 -10.71
C LEU A 178 -2.02 -9.86 -10.33
N LEU A 179 -1.55 -10.82 -11.13
CA LEU A 179 -1.66 -12.24 -10.78
C LEU A 179 -0.83 -12.59 -9.54
N ASP A 180 0.39 -12.05 -9.42
CA ASP A 180 1.22 -12.19 -8.23
C ASP A 180 0.52 -11.62 -6.98
N GLU A 181 -0.21 -10.50 -7.12
CA GLU A 181 -1.01 -9.92 -6.04
C GLU A 181 -2.17 -10.84 -5.61
N GLN A 182 -2.79 -11.57 -6.54
CA GLN A 182 -3.84 -12.53 -6.21
C GLN A 182 -3.30 -13.69 -5.39
N GLU A 183 -2.23 -14.32 -5.87
CA GLU A 183 -1.61 -15.46 -5.18
C GLU A 183 -1.09 -15.05 -3.80
N PHE A 184 -0.58 -13.83 -3.67
CA PHE A 184 -0.23 -13.28 -2.36
C PHE A 184 -1.43 -13.19 -1.42
N ASN A 185 -2.52 -12.53 -1.83
CA ASN A 185 -3.70 -12.38 -0.98
C ASN A 185 -4.33 -13.74 -0.62
N LYS A 186 -4.33 -14.71 -1.54
CA LYS A 186 -4.75 -16.09 -1.29
C LYS A 186 -3.90 -16.77 -0.22
N ARG A 187 -2.56 -16.71 -0.34
CA ARG A 187 -1.65 -17.28 0.66
C ARG A 187 -1.82 -16.63 2.03
N SER A 188 -1.96 -15.31 2.08
CA SER A 188 -2.22 -14.57 3.30
C SER A 188 -3.56 -14.93 3.93
N PHE A 189 -4.62 -15.08 3.14
CA PHE A 189 -5.90 -15.59 3.61
C PHE A 189 -5.73 -16.98 4.23
N LEU A 190 -5.15 -17.95 3.50
CA LEU A 190 -4.98 -19.31 4.00
C LEU A 190 -4.09 -19.39 5.25
N ALA A 191 -3.09 -18.52 5.36
CA ALA A 191 -2.20 -18.48 6.52
C ALA A 191 -2.87 -17.91 7.78
N LEU A 192 -3.78 -16.94 7.62
CA LEU A 192 -4.44 -16.25 8.72
C LEU A 192 -5.83 -16.80 9.05
N ALA A 193 -6.45 -17.49 8.10
CA ALA A 193 -7.80 -18.02 8.23
C ALA A 193 -7.86 -19.10 9.31
N SER A 194 -8.89 -19.03 10.15
CA SER A 194 -9.20 -20.12 11.07
C SER A 194 -9.61 -21.38 10.33
N HIS A 195 -9.57 -22.54 11.01
CA HIS A 195 -9.97 -23.81 10.42
C HIS A 195 -11.39 -23.76 9.81
N GLN A 196 -12.30 -23.00 10.43
CA GLN A 196 -13.67 -22.85 9.90
C GLN A 196 -13.69 -21.99 8.62
N GLN A 197 -12.93 -20.90 8.56
CA GLN A 197 -12.80 -20.09 7.35
C GLN A 197 -12.17 -20.88 6.20
N GLN A 198 -11.15 -21.71 6.51
CA GLN A 198 -10.54 -22.61 5.51
C GLN A 198 -11.51 -23.68 5.03
N ASN A 199 -12.34 -24.26 5.91
CA ASN A 199 -13.36 -25.23 5.53
C ASN A 199 -14.39 -24.63 4.57
N ILE A 200 -14.93 -23.45 4.88
CA ILE A 200 -15.85 -22.70 4.01
C ILE A 200 -15.22 -22.52 2.62
N PHE A 201 -13.96 -22.06 2.58
CA PHE A 201 -13.24 -21.89 1.33
C PHE A 201 -13.07 -23.20 0.55
N ASN A 202 -12.61 -24.27 1.19
CA ASN A 202 -12.33 -25.55 0.54
C ASN A 202 -13.59 -26.25 0.02
N GLN A 203 -14.76 -26.01 0.64
CA GLN A 203 -16.04 -26.59 0.21
C GLN A 203 -16.62 -25.88 -1.01
N SER A 204 -16.44 -24.56 -1.09
CA SER A 204 -17.12 -23.72 -2.09
C SER A 204 -16.21 -23.26 -3.22
N PHE A 205 -14.88 -23.32 -3.07
CA PHE A 205 -13.92 -22.95 -4.10
C PHE A 205 -13.50 -24.16 -4.95
N THR A 206 -13.54 -24.02 -6.27
CA THR A 206 -13.13 -25.03 -7.26
C THR A 206 -12.16 -24.38 -8.23
N ALA A 207 -11.01 -25.03 -8.44
CA ALA A 207 -9.99 -24.58 -9.39
C ALA A 207 -10.56 -24.51 -10.81
N GLN A 208 -10.19 -23.46 -11.53
CA GLN A 208 -10.66 -23.19 -12.88
C GLN A 208 -9.57 -23.62 -13.86
N LYS A 209 -9.63 -24.87 -14.33
CA LYS A 209 -8.59 -25.47 -15.20
C LYS A 209 -8.30 -24.63 -16.46
N ASP A 210 -9.32 -24.00 -17.03
CA ASP A 210 -9.17 -23.16 -18.22
C ASP A 210 -8.36 -21.89 -17.94
N LEU A 211 -8.46 -21.32 -16.72
CA LEU A 211 -7.60 -20.20 -16.30
C LEU A 211 -6.17 -20.67 -16.03
N ASP A 212 -6.01 -21.85 -15.45
CA ASP A 212 -4.68 -22.41 -15.15
C ASP A 212 -3.85 -22.60 -16.43
N ILE A 213 -4.48 -23.05 -17.53
CA ILE A 213 -3.84 -23.15 -18.85
C ILE A 213 -3.37 -21.78 -19.34
N PHE A 214 -4.22 -20.76 -19.22
CA PHE A 214 -3.85 -19.39 -19.61
C PHE A 214 -2.67 -18.87 -18.78
N TYR A 215 -2.68 -19.07 -17.45
CA TYR A 215 -1.58 -18.63 -16.59
C TYR A 215 -0.26 -19.33 -16.96
N GLN A 216 -0.30 -20.63 -17.26
CA GLN A 216 0.87 -21.38 -17.72
C GLN A 216 1.43 -20.83 -19.05
N GLN A 217 0.57 -20.49 -20.01
CA GLN A 217 0.99 -19.85 -21.26
C GLN A 217 1.69 -18.51 -21.02
N MET A 218 1.14 -17.67 -20.12
CA MET A 218 1.78 -16.40 -19.77
C MET A 218 3.15 -16.57 -19.08
N GLU A 219 3.30 -17.60 -18.24
CA GLU A 219 4.57 -17.97 -17.61
C GLU A 219 5.60 -18.44 -18.64
N ALA A 220 5.17 -19.19 -19.65
CA ALA A 220 5.99 -19.65 -20.77
C ALA A 220 6.31 -18.56 -21.81
N GLU A 221 5.86 -17.31 -21.58
CA GLU A 221 5.98 -16.19 -22.53
C GLU A 221 5.30 -16.46 -23.88
N GLU A 222 4.36 -17.40 -23.91
CA GLU A 222 3.50 -17.66 -25.06
C GLU A 222 2.39 -16.60 -25.14
N LYS A 223 1.88 -16.37 -26.36
CA LYS A 223 0.76 -15.46 -26.59
C LYS A 223 -0.57 -16.20 -26.46
N PRO A 224 -1.28 -16.10 -25.33
CA PRO A 224 -2.61 -16.67 -25.21
C PRO A 224 -3.55 -15.98 -26.20
N LYS A 225 -4.20 -16.77 -27.05
CA LYS A 225 -5.27 -16.29 -27.94
C LYS A 225 -6.61 -16.75 -27.39
N LEU A 226 -7.26 -15.88 -26.61
CA LEU A 226 -8.61 -16.10 -26.11
C LEU A 226 -9.54 -14.99 -26.61
N ASP A 227 -10.82 -15.33 -26.73
CA ASP A 227 -11.89 -14.36 -26.96
C ASP A 227 -12.18 -13.57 -25.67
N ALA A 228 -12.47 -12.28 -25.81
CA ALA A 228 -12.72 -11.40 -24.67
C ALA A 228 -14.00 -11.76 -23.89
N ASN A 229 -15.04 -12.30 -24.56
CA ASN A 229 -16.26 -12.77 -23.88
C ASN A 229 -15.98 -14.05 -23.10
N PHE A 230 -15.27 -15.00 -23.73
CA PHE A 230 -14.89 -16.24 -23.07
C PHE A 230 -14.05 -15.97 -21.81
N TRP A 231 -13.08 -15.06 -21.90
CA TRP A 231 -12.33 -14.59 -20.73
C TRP A 231 -13.24 -13.96 -19.67
N PHE A 232 -14.13 -13.05 -20.08
CA PHE A 232 -15.07 -12.39 -19.19
C PHE A 232 -15.92 -13.42 -18.42
N ASP A 233 -16.44 -14.44 -19.11
CA ASP A 233 -17.31 -15.45 -18.53
C ASP A 233 -16.58 -16.36 -17.55
N ILE A 234 -15.39 -16.89 -17.91
CA ILE A 234 -14.64 -17.79 -17.01
C ILE A 234 -14.23 -17.06 -15.72
N VAL A 235 -13.68 -15.85 -15.84
CA VAL A 235 -13.29 -15.08 -14.64
C VAL A 235 -14.53 -14.64 -13.85
N SER A 236 -15.68 -14.43 -14.50
CA SER A 236 -16.95 -14.18 -13.81
C SER A 236 -17.41 -15.40 -12.98
N THR A 237 -17.27 -16.62 -13.49
CA THR A 237 -17.54 -17.83 -12.69
C THR A 237 -16.69 -17.85 -11.42
N LYS A 238 -15.39 -17.58 -11.54
CA LYS A 238 -14.47 -17.48 -10.39
C LYS A 238 -14.93 -16.41 -9.38
N ILE A 239 -15.35 -15.23 -9.84
CA ILE A 239 -15.76 -14.14 -8.95
C ILE A 239 -17.11 -14.41 -8.25
N GLU A 240 -18.04 -15.12 -8.88
CA GLU A 240 -19.31 -15.52 -8.26
C GLU A 240 -19.07 -16.51 -7.11
N MET A 241 -18.16 -17.47 -7.29
CA MET A 241 -17.77 -18.39 -6.22
C MET A 241 -17.16 -17.66 -5.03
N MET A 242 -16.28 -16.69 -5.31
CA MET A 242 -15.71 -15.82 -4.27
C MET A 242 -16.79 -15.01 -3.54
N HIS A 243 -17.83 -14.55 -4.24
CA HIS A 243 -18.97 -13.84 -3.64
C HIS A 243 -19.84 -14.76 -2.77
N VAL A 244 -19.98 -16.04 -3.10
CA VAL A 244 -20.67 -17.00 -2.21
C VAL A 244 -19.87 -17.19 -0.92
N ILE A 245 -18.58 -17.46 -1.05
CA ILE A 245 -17.66 -17.65 0.10
C ILE A 245 -17.65 -16.42 1.01
N GLU A 246 -17.59 -15.20 0.46
CA GLU A 246 -17.51 -14.00 1.30
C GLU A 246 -18.73 -13.81 2.21
N LYS A 247 -19.93 -14.21 1.75
CA LYS A 247 -21.15 -14.14 2.56
C LYS A 247 -21.09 -15.12 3.72
N GLU A 248 -20.65 -16.35 3.45
CA GLU A 248 -20.47 -17.38 4.50
C GLU A 248 -19.39 -16.98 5.52
N LEU A 249 -18.32 -16.32 5.08
CA LEU A 249 -17.29 -15.78 5.98
C LEU A 249 -17.85 -14.67 6.90
N ILE A 250 -18.72 -13.80 6.40
CA ILE A 250 -19.40 -12.78 7.23
C ILE A 250 -20.29 -13.46 8.26
N ASP A 251 -21.11 -14.42 7.85
CA ASP A 251 -22.00 -15.15 8.76
C ASP A 251 -21.20 -15.84 9.87
N LEU A 252 -20.08 -16.48 9.52
CA LEU A 252 -19.18 -17.09 10.50
C LEU A 252 -18.67 -16.10 11.55
N MET A 253 -18.23 -14.91 11.12
CA MET A 253 -17.75 -13.88 12.06
C MET A 253 -18.88 -13.40 12.98
N CYS A 254 -20.08 -13.20 12.45
CA CYS A 254 -21.21 -12.70 13.24
C CYS A 254 -21.79 -13.71 14.25
N HIS A 255 -21.60 -15.02 14.05
CA HIS A 255 -22.19 -16.07 14.89
C HIS A 255 -21.30 -16.58 16.05
N LYS A 256 -20.04 -16.17 16.17
CA LYS A 256 -19.17 -16.66 17.25
C LYS A 256 -19.40 -16.00 18.60
N HIS A 257 -19.60 -16.84 19.62
CA HIS A 257 -19.30 -16.56 21.03
C HIS A 257 -18.03 -17.32 21.40
N SER A 258 -16.98 -16.58 21.79
CA SER A 258 -15.84 -17.02 22.60
C SER A 258 -15.25 -18.41 22.29
N VAL A 259 -14.17 -18.47 21.52
CA VAL A 259 -13.33 -19.68 21.45
C VAL A 259 -11.87 -19.34 21.69
N ASN A 260 -11.26 -20.18 22.54
CA ASN A 260 -9.88 -20.14 22.97
C ASN A 260 -8.90 -20.09 21.80
N PHE A 261 -7.86 -19.28 21.99
CA PHE A 261 -6.80 -19.03 21.03
C PHE A 261 -5.88 -20.25 20.92
N GLU A 262 -5.96 -20.98 19.82
CA GLU A 262 -4.82 -21.79 19.39
C GLU A 262 -3.83 -20.89 18.66
N LYS A 263 -2.56 -20.96 19.07
CA LYS A 263 -1.45 -20.26 18.41
C LYS A 263 -1.43 -20.69 16.95
N ILE A 264 -1.79 -19.78 16.06
CA ILE A 264 -1.56 -19.95 14.62
C ILE A 264 -0.03 -19.92 14.42
N GLU A 265 0.62 -21.07 14.42
CA GLU A 265 2.03 -21.24 14.01
C GLU A 265 2.16 -21.13 12.48
N ASN A 266 1.73 -20.03 11.86
CA ASN A 266 1.89 -19.86 10.42
C ASN A 266 2.95 -18.81 10.06
N ARG A 267 4.14 -19.33 9.73
CA ARG A 267 5.09 -19.05 8.63
C ARG A 267 5.06 -17.70 7.85
N LEU A 268 4.57 -16.60 8.41
CA LEU A 268 4.59 -15.28 7.73
C LEU A 268 5.94 -14.56 7.85
N PHE A 269 6.79 -15.01 8.77
CA PHE A 269 8.12 -14.48 9.03
C PHE A 269 9.07 -15.64 9.35
N SER A 270 10.31 -15.55 8.88
CA SER A 270 11.41 -16.29 9.50
C SER A 270 11.68 -15.76 10.91
N SER A 271 12.26 -16.60 11.78
CA SER A 271 12.65 -16.19 13.14
C SER A 271 13.59 -14.98 13.14
N SER A 272 14.51 -14.92 12.16
CA SER A 272 15.42 -13.78 11.96
C SER A 272 14.69 -12.50 11.57
N GLU A 273 13.67 -12.57 10.70
CA GLU A 273 12.88 -11.40 10.32
C GLU A 273 12.05 -10.89 11.49
N LYS A 274 11.43 -11.79 12.25
CA LYS A 274 10.67 -11.41 13.45
C LYS A 274 11.59 -10.67 14.43
N GLN A 275 12.80 -11.18 14.65
CA GLN A 275 13.78 -10.53 15.53
C GLN A 275 14.18 -9.13 15.01
N GLN A 276 14.49 -9.00 13.72
CA GLN A 276 14.82 -7.71 13.11
C GLN A 276 13.68 -6.69 13.25
N ILE A 277 12.44 -7.09 12.96
CA ILE A 277 11.26 -6.21 13.05
C ILE A 277 11.07 -5.72 14.49
N LEU A 278 11.26 -6.60 15.47
CA LEU A 278 11.11 -6.26 16.89
C LEU A 278 12.14 -5.24 17.40
N GLU A 279 13.27 -5.06 16.72
CA GLU A 279 14.27 -4.04 17.05
C GLU A 279 13.89 -2.63 16.56
N PHE A 280 12.97 -2.54 15.59
CA PHE A 280 12.55 -1.26 15.04
C PHE A 280 11.86 -0.40 16.11
N PRO A 281 12.04 0.94 16.08
CA PRO A 281 11.56 1.83 17.13
C PRO A 281 10.08 1.66 17.48
N LEU A 282 9.25 1.29 16.50
CA LEU A 282 7.83 1.06 16.69
C LEU A 282 7.52 -0.11 17.64
N PHE A 283 8.27 -1.20 17.56
CA PHE A 283 7.94 -2.45 18.23
C PHE A 283 8.65 -2.62 19.58
N ARG A 284 9.50 -1.64 19.96
CA ARG A 284 10.24 -1.68 21.22
C ARG A 284 9.31 -1.64 22.41
N ASN A 285 9.62 -2.46 23.40
CA ASN A 285 8.92 -2.56 24.68
C ASN A 285 7.44 -2.96 24.59
N LEU A 286 6.96 -3.42 23.43
CA LEU A 286 5.61 -3.97 23.34
C LEU A 286 5.51 -5.28 24.13
N THR A 287 4.34 -5.53 24.73
CA THR A 287 4.03 -6.82 25.34
C THR A 287 3.85 -7.89 24.26
N ASP A 288 4.04 -9.16 24.60
CA ASP A 288 3.89 -10.25 23.63
C ASP A 288 2.46 -10.35 23.09
N LYS A 289 1.45 -10.00 23.90
CA LYS A 289 0.06 -9.88 23.47
C LYS A 289 -0.11 -8.90 22.30
N VAL A 290 0.50 -7.72 22.38
CA VAL A 290 0.40 -6.69 21.33
C VAL A 290 1.22 -7.10 20.11
N LYS A 291 2.43 -7.63 20.31
CA LYS A 291 3.27 -8.14 19.21
C LYS A 291 2.54 -9.21 18.42
N ASP A 292 2.02 -10.23 19.11
CA ASP A 292 1.34 -11.35 18.46
C ASP A 292 0.06 -10.87 17.76
N GLY A 293 -0.72 -9.98 18.38
CA GLY A 293 -1.90 -9.37 17.75
C GLY A 293 -1.60 -8.57 16.47
N LEU A 294 -0.51 -7.80 16.44
CA LEU A 294 -0.04 -7.11 15.24
C LEU A 294 0.50 -8.09 14.20
N PHE A 295 1.29 -9.09 14.61
CA PHE A 295 1.89 -10.04 13.68
C PHE A 295 0.84 -10.94 13.02
N MET A 296 -0.15 -11.42 13.77
CA MET A 296 -1.29 -12.18 13.27
C MET A 296 -2.16 -11.40 12.27
N SER A 297 -2.02 -10.07 12.22
CA SER A 297 -2.76 -9.23 11.28
C SER A 297 -1.86 -8.61 10.19
N SER A 298 -0.60 -9.03 10.14
CA SER A 298 0.39 -8.45 9.24
C SER A 298 0.85 -9.43 8.17
N ASN A 299 1.46 -8.90 7.11
CA ASN A 299 2.03 -9.67 6.02
C ASN A 299 3.38 -9.11 5.62
N VAL A 300 4.35 -9.99 5.36
CA VAL A 300 5.62 -9.63 4.74
C VAL A 300 5.60 -9.96 3.27
N ARG A 301 6.01 -9.01 2.43
CA ARG A 301 6.07 -9.18 0.98
C ARG A 301 7.36 -8.60 0.42
N ASN A 302 7.95 -9.32 -0.54
CA ASN A 302 8.98 -8.79 -1.42
C ASN A 302 8.30 -8.04 -2.57
N TYR A 303 8.77 -6.83 -2.83
CA TYR A 303 8.33 -5.97 -3.91
C TYR A 303 9.50 -5.72 -4.86
N LYS A 304 9.22 -5.83 -6.15
CA LYS A 304 10.17 -5.49 -7.20
C LYS A 304 10.33 -3.97 -7.27
N LYS A 305 11.46 -3.53 -7.82
CA LYS A 305 11.66 -2.12 -8.17
C LYS A 305 10.53 -1.66 -9.10
N GLY A 306 9.98 -0.48 -8.83
CA GLY A 306 8.88 0.13 -9.58
C GLY A 306 7.47 -0.23 -9.07
N SER A 307 7.33 -1.19 -8.15
CA SER A 307 6.02 -1.54 -7.59
C SER A 307 5.42 -0.37 -6.82
N LEU A 308 4.21 0.05 -7.20
CA LEU A 308 3.40 1.02 -6.45
C LEU A 308 2.80 0.33 -5.22
N LEU A 309 2.88 1.00 -4.07
CA LEU A 309 2.26 0.53 -2.83
C LEU A 309 0.85 1.09 -2.67
N PHE A 310 0.68 2.37 -2.98
CA PHE A 310 -0.58 3.10 -3.02
C PHE A 310 -0.43 4.39 -3.82
N LEU A 311 -1.56 4.95 -4.22
CA LEU A 311 -1.67 6.22 -4.92
C LEU A 311 -2.29 7.31 -4.05
N GLU A 312 -1.95 8.55 -4.35
CA GLU A 312 -2.60 9.73 -3.79
C GLU A 312 -4.11 9.65 -4.05
N GLY A 313 -4.91 9.94 -3.02
CA GLY A 313 -6.36 9.88 -3.08
C GLY A 313 -6.97 8.51 -2.79
N GLU A 314 -6.19 7.43 -2.69
CA GLU A 314 -6.71 6.14 -2.22
C GLU A 314 -6.93 6.13 -0.70
N PRO A 315 -7.86 5.33 -0.16
CA PRO A 315 -8.01 5.15 1.28
C PRO A 315 -6.71 4.69 1.90
N ALA A 316 -6.32 5.29 3.03
CA ALA A 316 -5.18 4.86 3.81
C ALA A 316 -5.46 3.53 4.53
N SER A 317 -5.62 2.45 3.75
CA SER A 317 -6.14 1.15 4.16
C SER A 317 -5.08 0.24 4.79
N ARG A 318 -3.80 0.53 4.51
CA ARG A 318 -2.66 -0.25 4.98
C ARG A 318 -1.55 0.63 5.48
N ILE A 319 -0.75 0.04 6.34
CA ILE A 319 0.45 0.63 6.87
C ILE A 319 1.60 -0.26 6.42
N TYR A 320 2.73 0.34 6.08
CA TYR A 320 3.90 -0.39 5.60
C TYR A 320 5.12 -0.04 6.44
N VAL A 321 5.85 -1.04 6.92
CA VAL A 321 7.18 -0.87 7.52
C VAL A 321 8.20 -1.47 6.58
N VAL A 322 9.23 -0.70 6.23
CA VAL A 322 10.30 -1.20 5.39
C VAL A 322 11.20 -2.10 6.22
N ILE A 323 11.34 -3.37 5.83
CA ILE A 323 12.29 -4.31 6.43
C ILE A 323 13.64 -4.19 5.74
N SER A 324 13.64 -4.07 4.41
CA SER A 324 14.84 -3.82 3.61
C SER A 324 14.49 -3.10 2.30
N GLY A 325 15.48 -2.45 1.70
CA GLY A 325 15.33 -1.69 0.47
C GLY A 325 14.92 -0.23 0.68
N TRP A 326 14.28 0.34 -0.34
CA TRP A 326 13.95 1.76 -0.41
C TRP A 326 12.59 2.00 -1.06
N VAL A 327 11.78 2.84 -0.41
CA VAL A 327 10.48 3.29 -0.91
C VAL A 327 10.53 4.81 -1.06
N LYS A 328 10.16 5.32 -2.23
CA LYS A 328 10.00 6.76 -2.47
C LYS A 328 8.55 7.16 -2.17
N ILE A 329 8.38 8.26 -1.45
CA ILE A 329 7.11 8.97 -1.29
C ILE A 329 7.17 10.22 -2.16
N PHE A 330 6.19 10.40 -3.03
CA PHE A 330 6.24 11.44 -4.05
C PHE A 330 4.86 11.97 -4.43
N LYS A 331 4.82 13.21 -4.93
CA LYS A 331 3.68 13.78 -5.64
C LYS A 331 3.96 13.84 -7.12
N SER A 332 2.93 13.59 -7.92
CA SER A 332 2.98 13.77 -9.38
C SER A 332 2.46 15.16 -9.72
N SER A 333 3.19 15.90 -10.54
CA SER A 333 2.69 17.15 -11.14
C SER A 333 1.83 16.86 -12.37
N ALA A 334 1.08 17.87 -12.81
CA ALA A 334 0.18 17.74 -13.97
C ALA A 334 0.90 17.39 -15.29
N ASP A 335 2.19 17.70 -15.39
CA ASP A 335 3.07 17.34 -16.51
C ASP A 335 3.77 15.98 -16.33
N GLY A 336 3.43 15.22 -15.28
CA GLY A 336 3.94 13.88 -15.03
C GLY A 336 5.32 13.82 -14.36
N GLN A 337 5.86 14.95 -13.89
CA GLN A 337 7.09 14.94 -13.09
C GLN A 337 6.80 14.48 -11.67
N GLU A 338 7.70 13.66 -11.13
CA GLU A 338 7.62 13.21 -9.75
C GLU A 338 8.47 14.11 -8.86
N ASN A 339 7.82 14.76 -7.89
CA ASN A 339 8.50 15.44 -6.80
C ASN A 339 8.65 14.48 -5.63
N ILE A 340 9.84 13.89 -5.49
CA ILE A 340 10.14 12.99 -4.37
C ILE A 340 10.27 13.81 -3.10
N GLU A 341 9.37 13.57 -2.17
CA GLU A 341 9.38 14.21 -0.87
C GLU A 341 10.28 13.45 0.08
N HIS A 342 10.17 12.11 0.12
CA HIS A 342 10.86 11.28 1.10
C HIS A 342 11.37 9.96 0.51
N MET A 343 12.48 9.49 1.07
CA MET A 343 12.99 8.13 0.86
C MET A 343 12.96 7.40 2.20
N LEU A 344 12.22 6.30 2.24
CA LEU A 344 12.05 5.46 3.42
C LEU A 344 12.86 4.18 3.24
N THR A 345 13.53 3.72 4.30
CA THR A 345 14.36 2.51 4.32
C THR A 345 14.12 1.70 5.59
N SER A 346 14.88 0.61 5.80
CA SER A 346 14.75 -0.31 6.93
C SER A 346 14.44 0.39 8.25
N GLY A 347 13.31 0.02 8.86
CA GLY A 347 12.81 0.55 10.13
C GLY A 347 11.94 1.81 9.99
N ASP A 348 11.94 2.47 8.83
CA ASP A 348 11.00 3.53 8.52
C ASP A 348 9.63 2.92 8.20
N MET A 349 8.60 3.63 8.62
CA MET A 349 7.22 3.32 8.33
C MET A 349 6.64 4.34 7.37
N VAL A 350 5.89 3.83 6.41
CA VAL A 350 4.94 4.60 5.62
C VAL A 350 3.71 4.88 6.50
N ILE A 351 3.92 5.69 7.56
CA ILE A 351 2.85 6.35 8.30
C ILE A 351 2.65 7.70 7.66
N GLU A 352 1.71 7.75 6.74
CA GLU A 352 1.11 9.02 6.38
C GLU A 352 0.16 9.45 7.52
N SER A 353 0.07 10.75 7.83
CA SER A 353 -0.83 11.24 8.89
C SER A 353 -2.27 10.79 8.63
N SER A 354 -2.62 10.54 7.36
CA SER A 354 -3.90 10.00 6.96
C SER A 354 -4.31 8.67 7.57
N ILE A 355 -3.37 7.87 8.03
CA ILE A 355 -3.69 6.63 8.75
C ILE A 355 -4.44 6.93 10.04
N PHE A 356 -4.05 7.98 10.77
CA PHE A 356 -4.66 8.34 12.05
C PHE A 356 -5.89 9.23 11.88
N SER A 357 -5.93 10.10 10.86
CA SER A 357 -7.12 10.89 10.52
C SER A 357 -8.16 10.12 9.70
N SER A 358 -7.91 8.83 9.41
CA SER A 358 -8.76 8.00 8.54
C SER A 358 -9.10 8.71 7.22
N SER A 359 -8.10 9.40 6.64
CA SER A 359 -8.18 10.10 5.37
C SER A 359 -7.51 9.30 4.26
N ASN A 360 -7.60 9.83 3.04
CA ASN A 360 -6.96 9.23 1.88
C ASN A 360 -5.47 9.55 1.91
N TYR A 361 -4.62 8.71 1.31
CA TYR A 361 -3.21 9.01 1.17
C TYR A 361 -3.01 10.35 0.47
N ASN A 362 -2.19 11.22 1.04
CA ASN A 362 -1.90 12.54 0.49
C ASN A 362 -0.82 12.53 -0.60
N ASN A 363 -0.22 11.36 -0.86
CA ASN A 363 0.99 11.19 -1.66
C ASN A 363 0.99 9.78 -2.26
N ASN A 364 1.86 9.55 -3.25
CA ASN A 364 2.09 8.24 -3.84
C ASN A 364 3.28 7.55 -3.15
N ALA A 365 3.26 6.22 -3.12
CA ALA A 365 4.40 5.43 -2.63
C ALA A 365 4.83 4.37 -3.65
N GLN A 366 6.12 4.33 -3.97
CA GLN A 366 6.68 3.35 -4.91
C GLN A 366 8.01 2.78 -4.42
N VAL A 367 8.22 1.50 -4.67
CA VAL A 367 9.44 0.78 -4.36
C VAL A 367 10.54 1.18 -5.34
N SER A 368 11.66 1.72 -4.84
CA SER A 368 12.77 2.28 -5.65
C SER A 368 13.92 1.30 -5.86
N THR A 369 14.07 0.34 -4.96
CA THR A 369 14.96 -0.83 -5.09
C THR A 369 14.15 -2.06 -4.70
N GLU A 370 14.56 -3.27 -5.09
CA GLU A 370 13.93 -4.47 -4.52
C GLU A 370 13.86 -4.35 -2.99
N SER A 371 12.66 -4.52 -2.45
CA SER A 371 12.36 -4.16 -1.06
C SER A 371 11.48 -5.21 -0.41
N LYS A 372 11.71 -5.47 0.87
CA LYS A 372 10.86 -6.32 1.69
C LYS A 372 10.10 -5.44 2.67
N LEU A 373 8.78 -5.52 2.66
CA LEU A 373 7.92 -4.67 3.49
C LEU A 373 7.01 -5.54 4.36
N LEU A 374 6.90 -5.17 5.63
CA LEU A 374 5.81 -5.59 6.52
C LEU A 374 4.62 -4.69 6.25
N SER A 375 3.41 -5.23 6.23
CA SER A 375 2.19 -4.42 6.15
C SER A 375 1.07 -4.97 6.99
N PHE A 376 0.23 -4.09 7.54
CA PHE A 376 -0.97 -4.44 8.29
C PHE A 376 -2.12 -3.50 7.94
N PRO A 377 -3.39 -3.95 8.04
CA PRO A 377 -4.54 -3.08 7.86
C PRO A 377 -4.50 -1.90 8.83
N SER A 378 -4.72 -0.69 8.33
CA SER A 378 -4.65 0.54 9.14
C SER A 378 -5.68 0.57 10.26
N ALA A 379 -6.88 0.05 10.01
CA ALA A 379 -7.93 -0.07 11.01
C ALA A 379 -7.53 -0.97 12.20
N ILE A 380 -6.87 -2.10 11.93
CA ILE A 380 -6.38 -3.00 12.98
C ILE A 380 -5.32 -2.29 13.82
N TYR A 381 -4.40 -1.60 13.17
CA TYR A 381 -3.37 -0.85 13.87
C TYR A 381 -3.92 0.29 14.71
N ARG A 382 -4.87 1.08 14.19
CA ARG A 382 -5.55 2.12 14.96
C ARG A 382 -6.23 1.55 16.21
N ASN A 383 -6.93 0.41 16.06
CA ASN A 383 -7.54 -0.28 17.19
C ASN A 383 -6.50 -0.70 18.25
N TRP A 384 -5.33 -1.21 17.83
CA TRP A 384 -4.24 -1.51 18.77
C TRP A 384 -3.64 -0.26 19.42
N VAL A 385 -3.45 0.82 18.66
CA VAL A 385 -2.97 2.12 19.18
C VAL A 385 -3.92 2.68 20.23
N GLY A 386 -5.24 2.55 20.02
CA GLY A 386 -6.25 2.97 20.99
C GLY A 386 -6.28 2.12 22.27
N LYS A 387 -5.77 0.88 22.21
CA LYS A 387 -5.80 -0.09 23.32
C LYS A 387 -4.47 -0.20 24.09
N ASP A 388 -3.35 0.21 23.51
CA ASP A 388 -2.02 0.09 24.12
C ASP A 388 -1.23 1.41 24.11
N LEU A 389 -0.94 1.94 25.31
CA LEU A 389 -0.21 3.20 25.50
C LEU A 389 1.22 3.14 24.94
N THR A 390 1.89 2.00 25.03
CA THR A 390 3.28 1.86 24.57
C THR A 390 3.36 1.99 23.05
N LEU A 391 2.45 1.32 22.34
CA LEU A 391 2.33 1.43 20.88
C LEU A 391 1.96 2.86 20.46
N ALA A 392 1.04 3.51 21.17
CA ALA A 392 0.69 4.91 20.92
C ALA A 392 1.91 5.85 21.07
N LEU A 393 2.66 5.72 22.17
CA LEU A 393 3.86 6.52 22.43
C LEU A 393 4.96 6.25 21.40
N ASN A 394 5.17 5.00 21.00
CA ASN A 394 6.13 4.64 19.94
C ASN A 394 5.75 5.28 18.60
N SER A 395 4.45 5.31 18.28
CA SER A 395 3.92 5.95 17.07
C SER A 395 4.12 7.46 17.09
N LEU A 396 3.81 8.12 18.21
CA LEU A 396 4.03 9.55 18.41
C LEU A 396 5.51 9.92 18.31
N LYS A 397 6.39 9.10 18.92
CA LYS A 397 7.84 9.29 18.85
C LYS A 397 8.35 9.19 17.42
N TYR A 398 7.86 8.22 16.65
CA TYR A 398 8.20 8.08 15.23
C TYR A 398 7.78 9.32 14.42
N LEU A 399 6.56 9.81 14.60
CA LEU A 399 6.05 11.01 13.92
C LEU A 399 6.86 12.26 14.29
N SER A 400 7.17 12.44 15.57
CA SER A 400 7.98 13.57 16.05
C SER A 400 9.40 13.55 15.44
N GLN A 401 10.03 12.37 15.40
CA GLN A 401 11.35 12.21 14.77
C GLN A 401 11.30 12.47 13.26
N SER A 402 10.28 11.98 12.58
CA SER A 402 10.10 12.19 11.14
C SER A 402 9.87 13.67 10.81
N SER A 403 9.01 14.35 11.56
CA SER A 403 8.77 15.80 11.43
C SER A 403 10.06 16.61 11.64
N LYS A 404 10.85 16.28 12.66
CA LYS A 404 12.15 16.93 12.90
C LYS A 404 13.12 16.72 11.72
N LYS A 405 13.19 15.51 11.16
CA LYS A 405 14.01 15.21 9.96
C LYS A 405 13.57 16.08 8.77
N TYR A 406 12.27 16.28 8.59
CA TYR A 406 11.74 17.11 7.51
C TYR A 406 12.07 18.59 7.68
N GLN A 407 11.92 19.12 8.89
CA GLN A 407 12.31 20.50 9.18
C GLN A 407 13.80 20.74 8.90
N GLN A 408 14.66 19.80 9.31
CA GLN A 408 16.10 19.87 9.02
C GLN A 408 16.41 19.83 7.52
N GLN A 409 15.69 19.02 6.73
CA GLN A 409 15.86 18.98 5.28
C GLN A 409 15.48 20.32 4.63
N ILE A 410 14.40 20.96 5.07
CA ILE A 410 14.00 22.29 4.60
C ILE A 410 15.11 23.32 4.90
N ASP A 411 15.64 23.31 6.12
CA ASP A 411 16.68 24.24 6.55
C ASP A 411 17.98 24.04 5.74
N ILE A 412 18.39 22.78 5.53
CA ILE A 412 19.54 22.42 4.68
C ILE A 412 19.34 22.93 3.25
N ASN A 413 18.13 22.77 2.68
CA ASN A 413 17.82 23.20 1.32
C ASN A 413 17.81 24.72 1.15
N ARG A 414 17.55 25.48 2.22
CA ARG A 414 17.57 26.96 2.21
C ARG A 414 18.98 27.52 2.36
N VAL A 415 19.83 26.88 3.17
CA VAL A 415 21.11 27.47 3.60
C VAL A 415 22.29 26.94 2.77
N LYS A 416 22.26 25.68 2.34
CA LYS A 416 23.43 25.03 1.69
C LYS A 416 23.35 25.09 0.17
N SER A 417 24.50 25.32 -0.47
CA SER A 417 24.67 25.20 -1.91
C SER A 417 24.44 23.76 -2.39
N SER A 418 24.24 23.56 -3.71
CA SER A 418 24.06 22.22 -4.27
C SER A 418 25.24 21.29 -3.95
N THR A 419 26.48 21.79 -4.01
CA THR A 419 27.67 20.99 -3.74
C THR A 419 27.79 20.61 -2.27
N GLU A 420 27.44 21.52 -1.35
CA GLU A 420 27.40 21.21 0.09
C GLU A 420 26.33 20.19 0.43
N ARG A 421 25.15 20.26 -0.21
CA ARG A 421 24.09 19.26 -0.03
C ARG A 421 24.54 17.87 -0.50
N VAL A 422 25.20 17.78 -1.66
CA VAL A 422 25.78 16.53 -2.15
C VAL A 422 26.88 16.02 -1.21
N GLY A 423 27.79 16.88 -0.77
CA GLY A 423 28.87 16.52 0.15
C GLY A 423 28.35 15.99 1.49
N GLN A 424 27.32 16.65 2.05
CA GLN A 424 26.67 16.23 3.29
C GLN A 424 25.96 14.89 3.13
N PHE A 425 25.25 14.67 2.03
CA PHE A 425 24.61 13.39 1.71
C PHE A 425 25.63 12.25 1.65
N LEU A 426 26.73 12.45 0.91
CA LEU A 426 27.80 11.45 0.80
C LEU A 426 28.45 11.17 2.16
N LEU A 427 28.66 12.18 3.00
CA LEU A 427 29.20 11.99 4.34
C LEU A 427 28.26 11.15 5.22
N LYS A 428 26.94 11.41 5.17
CA LYS A 428 25.93 10.63 5.90
C LYS A 428 25.95 9.16 5.45
N GLU A 429 26.00 8.91 4.14
CA GLU A 429 26.06 7.55 3.60
C GLU A 429 27.38 6.83 3.95
N PHE A 430 28.51 7.54 3.93
CA PHE A 430 29.80 7.00 4.36
C PHE A 430 29.78 6.53 5.81
N ILE A 431 29.29 7.38 6.73
CA ILE A 431 29.22 7.07 8.16
C ILE A 431 28.28 5.87 8.40
N LYS A 432 27.17 5.80 7.67
CA LYS A 432 26.19 4.71 7.79
C LYS A 432 26.75 3.37 7.32
N GLN A 433 27.47 3.34 6.20
CA GLN A 433 27.95 2.10 5.58
C GLN A 433 29.20 1.52 6.23
N LYS A 434 29.91 2.32 7.06
CA LYS A 434 31.14 1.91 7.76
C LYS A 434 32.22 1.31 6.84
N ASN A 435 32.17 1.63 5.54
CA ASN A 435 33.05 1.05 4.54
C ASN A 435 34.24 1.99 4.28
N PRO A 436 35.49 1.54 4.43
CA PRO A 436 36.65 2.39 4.18
C PRO A 436 36.75 2.76 2.69
N ASN A 437 36.78 4.07 2.43
CA ASN A 437 37.06 4.70 1.13
C ASN A 437 36.04 4.47 0.00
N THR A 438 34.91 3.81 0.27
CA THR A 438 33.84 3.59 -0.72
C THR A 438 32.47 3.91 -0.13
N ILE A 439 31.66 4.65 -0.89
CA ILE A 439 30.22 4.81 -0.65
C ILE A 439 29.47 4.13 -1.79
N LEU A 440 28.59 3.19 -1.47
CA LEU A 440 27.58 2.68 -2.39
C LEU A 440 26.35 3.58 -2.32
N LEU A 441 25.96 4.19 -3.43
CA LEU A 441 24.75 4.99 -3.47
C LEU A 441 23.51 4.09 -3.24
N PRO A 442 22.62 4.48 -2.33
CA PRO A 442 21.50 3.62 -1.91
C PRO A 442 20.44 3.39 -3.00
N TYR A 443 20.37 4.30 -3.97
CA TYR A 443 19.42 4.28 -5.09
C TYR A 443 19.96 5.18 -6.23
N GLU A 444 19.20 5.32 -7.30
CA GLU A 444 19.64 6.02 -8.51
C GLU A 444 19.99 7.50 -8.27
N LYS A 445 20.97 8.00 -9.03
CA LYS A 445 21.43 9.40 -8.93
C LYS A 445 20.33 10.42 -9.24
N THR A 446 19.38 10.05 -10.09
CA THR A 446 18.18 10.85 -10.40
C THR A 446 17.28 11.03 -9.18
N ILE A 447 17.03 9.95 -8.44
CA ILE A 447 16.29 9.97 -7.17
C ILE A 447 17.06 10.79 -6.13
N ILE A 448 18.39 10.61 -6.01
CA ILE A 448 19.21 11.41 -5.09
C ILE A 448 19.13 12.90 -5.43
N ALA A 449 19.19 13.26 -6.71
CA ALA A 449 19.03 14.65 -7.12
C ALA A 449 17.68 15.22 -6.68
N SER A 450 16.59 14.49 -6.88
CA SER A 450 15.26 14.89 -6.44
C SER A 450 15.17 15.04 -4.91
N VAL A 451 15.68 14.08 -4.14
CA VAL A 451 15.71 14.13 -2.66
C VAL A 451 16.49 15.35 -2.16
N LEU A 452 17.57 15.70 -2.86
CA LEU A 452 18.37 16.88 -2.56
C LEU A 452 17.81 18.15 -3.22
N ASN A 453 16.54 18.15 -3.67
CA ASN A 453 15.87 19.29 -4.30
C ASN A 453 16.75 19.99 -5.34
N MET A 454 17.24 19.21 -6.31
CA MET A 454 18.01 19.71 -7.44
C MET A 454 17.78 18.87 -8.69
N LYS A 455 18.01 19.47 -9.87
CA LYS A 455 17.94 18.73 -11.13
C LYS A 455 19.10 17.72 -11.27
N PRO A 456 18.92 16.59 -11.97
CA PRO A 456 19.98 15.59 -12.19
C PRO A 456 21.28 16.16 -12.77
N GLU A 457 21.20 17.19 -13.62
CA GLU A 457 22.37 17.87 -14.20
C GLU A 457 23.13 18.68 -13.14
N THR A 458 22.41 19.29 -12.20
CA THR A 458 23.01 20.01 -11.07
C THR A 458 23.71 19.05 -10.11
N PHE A 459 23.09 17.91 -9.81
CA PHE A 459 23.72 16.85 -9.01
C PHE A 459 25.01 16.35 -9.67
N SER A 460 24.96 16.10 -10.99
CA SER A 460 26.12 15.66 -11.78
C SER A 460 27.25 16.70 -11.78
N ARG A 461 26.92 17.99 -11.89
CA ARG A 461 27.90 19.10 -11.78
C ARG A 461 28.53 19.17 -10.38
N SER A 462 27.74 19.06 -9.33
CA SER A 462 28.23 19.04 -7.94
C SER A 462 29.13 17.83 -7.66
N LEU A 463 28.78 16.64 -8.16
CA LEU A 463 29.67 15.48 -8.11
C LEU A 463 30.99 15.75 -8.85
N LYS A 464 30.95 16.36 -10.04
CA LYS A 464 32.16 16.71 -10.80
C LYS A 464 33.03 17.74 -10.07
N ALA A 465 32.44 18.68 -9.35
CA ALA A 465 33.17 19.62 -8.50
C ALA A 465 33.89 18.88 -7.36
N LEU A 466 33.21 17.93 -6.71
CA LEU A 466 33.83 17.07 -5.69
C LEU A 466 34.92 16.15 -6.26
N LYS A 467 34.80 15.72 -7.53
CA LYS A 467 35.85 14.90 -8.19
C LYS A 467 37.21 15.59 -8.22
N LYS A 468 37.24 16.91 -8.41
CA LYS A 468 38.50 17.69 -8.40
C LYS A 468 39.25 17.58 -7.06
N ASN A 469 38.55 17.24 -5.99
CA ASN A 469 39.10 17.14 -4.64
C ASN A 469 39.53 15.72 -4.26
N GLY A 470 39.48 14.74 -5.17
CA GLY A 470 39.91 13.35 -4.91
C GLY A 470 38.78 12.33 -4.75
N LEU A 471 37.57 12.66 -5.21
CA LEU A 471 36.44 11.74 -5.32
C LEU A 471 36.39 11.13 -6.74
N SER A 472 36.14 9.84 -6.86
CA SER A 472 35.80 9.21 -8.15
C SER A 472 34.39 8.64 -8.07
N SER A 473 33.70 8.56 -9.22
CA SER A 473 32.36 8.00 -9.28
C SER A 473 32.24 7.13 -10.51
N GLU A 474 31.85 5.88 -10.28
CA GLU A 474 31.60 4.86 -11.28
C GLU A 474 30.26 4.18 -10.97
N LYS A 475 29.31 4.21 -11.92
CA LYS A 475 27.92 3.73 -11.71
C LYS A 475 27.31 4.29 -10.41
N GLN A 476 26.99 3.42 -9.45
CA GLN A 476 26.45 3.75 -8.12
C GLN A 476 27.53 3.77 -7.03
N GLN A 477 28.80 3.55 -7.35
CA GLN A 477 29.90 3.57 -6.39
C GLN A 477 30.63 4.91 -6.44
N ILE A 478 30.95 5.43 -5.27
CA ILE A 478 31.76 6.63 -5.07
C ILE A 478 33.01 6.20 -4.30
N GLN A 479 34.20 6.35 -4.89
CA GLN A 479 35.44 6.13 -4.16
C GLN A 479 35.99 7.46 -3.67
N ILE A 480 36.54 7.44 -2.46
CA ILE A 480 37.08 8.61 -1.77
C ILE A 480 38.54 8.33 -1.46
N LYS A 481 39.44 9.20 -1.92
CA LYS A 481 40.87 9.10 -1.60
C LYS A 481 41.17 9.46 -0.13
N ASP A 482 40.50 10.48 0.41
CA ASP A 482 40.64 10.93 1.80
C ASP A 482 39.29 11.41 2.36
N ILE A 483 38.87 10.84 3.49
CA ILE A 483 37.60 11.22 4.15
C ILE A 483 37.55 12.69 4.57
N LYS A 484 38.71 13.34 4.79
CA LYS A 484 38.80 14.77 5.14
C LYS A 484 38.08 15.66 4.12
N ILE A 485 38.00 15.24 2.85
CA ILE A 485 37.25 15.93 1.80
C ILE A 485 35.79 16.11 2.21
N LEU A 486 35.17 15.05 2.73
CA LEU A 486 33.77 15.07 3.14
C LEU A 486 33.57 15.69 4.53
N CYS A 487 34.56 15.61 5.43
CA CYS A 487 34.51 16.24 6.75
C CYS A 487 34.29 17.76 6.71
N SER A 488 34.60 18.41 5.58
CA SER A 488 34.28 19.82 5.35
C SER A 488 32.78 20.12 5.40
N TYR A 489 31.94 19.15 5.02
CA TYR A 489 30.48 19.22 4.98
C TYR A 489 29.79 18.65 6.24
N CYS A 490 30.57 18.31 7.27
CA CYS A 490 30.05 17.84 8.55
C CYS A 490 29.30 18.96 9.29
N ASP A 491 28.28 18.59 10.05
CA ASP A 491 27.59 19.46 11.00
C ASP A 491 27.46 18.77 12.37
N LYS A 492 26.90 19.49 13.33
CA LYS A 492 26.76 19.02 14.72
C LYS A 492 26.01 17.68 14.79
N GLU A 493 24.96 17.50 14.00
CA GLU A 493 24.16 16.27 13.97
C GLU A 493 24.95 15.09 13.40
N ILE A 494 25.61 15.27 12.27
CA ILE A 494 26.44 14.22 11.67
C ILE A 494 27.58 13.84 12.62
N SER A 495 28.15 14.82 13.33
CA SER A 495 29.23 14.58 14.29
C SER A 495 28.82 13.74 15.50
N GLU A 496 27.53 13.66 15.84
CA GLU A 496 27.04 12.84 16.97
C GLU A 496 27.07 11.34 16.63
N SER A 497 26.93 10.99 15.36
CA SER A 497 26.93 9.60 14.87
C SER A 497 28.23 9.18 14.17
N CYS A 498 29.20 10.10 14.06
CA CYS A 498 30.47 9.85 13.37
C CYS A 498 31.44 9.05 14.24
N GLN A 499 31.78 7.83 13.81
CA GLN A 499 32.80 6.98 14.45
C GLN A 499 34.22 7.59 14.42
N PHE A 500 34.45 8.60 13.57
CA PHE A 500 35.70 9.34 13.46
C PHE A 500 35.66 10.66 14.25
N LYS A 501 34.76 10.82 15.24
CA LYS A 501 34.71 12.06 16.03
C LYS A 501 35.95 12.27 16.90
N ASN A 502 36.53 11.17 17.41
CA ASN A 502 37.66 11.17 18.33
C ASN A 502 39.02 10.96 17.64
N ASN A 503 39.01 10.70 16.34
CA ASN A 503 40.20 10.53 15.51
C ASN A 503 40.14 11.57 14.39
N TYR A 504 41.28 12.11 13.95
CA TYR A 504 41.36 13.31 13.10
C TYR A 504 40.95 14.59 13.84
N GLU A 505 41.54 15.74 13.47
CA GLU A 505 41.22 17.07 14.01
C GLU A 505 39.76 17.46 13.69
N CYS A 506 38.82 16.84 14.40
CA CYS A 506 37.41 17.03 14.19
C CYS A 506 37.00 18.38 14.79
N LYS A 507 36.56 19.30 13.93
CA LYS A 507 36.04 20.63 14.31
C LYS A 507 34.83 20.59 15.27
N HIS A 508 34.23 19.42 15.49
CA HIS A 508 33.13 19.20 16.43
C HIS A 508 33.54 18.38 17.68
N GLN A 509 34.83 18.14 17.88
CA GLN A 509 35.34 17.57 19.12
C GLN A 509 35.12 18.61 20.23
N LYS A 510 34.40 18.23 21.29
CA LYS A 510 34.31 19.10 22.47
C LYS A 510 35.70 19.14 23.08
N THR A 511 36.40 20.27 23.00
CA THR A 511 37.58 20.50 23.83
C THR A 511 37.11 20.43 25.28
N ILE A 512 37.63 19.48 26.05
CA ILE A 512 37.30 19.29 27.47
C ILE A 512 37.53 20.57 28.30
N ASN A 513 38.28 21.55 27.78
CA ASN A 513 38.67 22.77 28.49
C ASN A 513 37.66 23.94 28.45
N GLN A 514 36.45 23.80 27.88
CA GLN A 514 35.46 24.91 27.87
C GLN A 514 34.33 24.77 28.91
N LEU A 515 34.36 23.74 29.77
CA LEU A 515 33.44 23.60 30.91
C LEU A 515 34.06 23.97 32.27
N GLN A 516 35.33 24.43 32.30
CA GLN A 516 36.04 24.85 33.52
C GLN A 516 36.48 26.32 33.52
N ALA A 517 35.89 27.16 32.67
CA ALA A 517 36.14 28.60 32.67
C ALA A 517 34.82 29.36 32.63
N ASN A 518 34.11 29.34 33.76
CA ASN A 518 33.35 30.48 34.25
C ASN A 518 33.22 30.31 35.77
N PRO A 519 33.84 31.20 36.58
CA PRO A 519 33.75 31.15 38.04
C PRO A 519 32.34 31.45 38.55
#